data_AF-D7NC59-F1
#
_entry.id   AF-D7NC59-F1
#
_cell.length_a   1.000
_cell.length_b   1.000
_cell.length_c   1.000
_cell.angle_alpha   90.00
_cell.angle_beta   90.00
_cell.angle_gamma   90.00
#
_symmetry.space_group_name_H-M   'P 1'
#
loop_
_entity.id
_entity.type
_entity.pdbx_description
1 polymer ?
#
loop_
_entity_poly.entity_id
_entity_poly.type
_entity_poly.pdbx_seq_one_letter_code
_entity_poly.pdbx_strand_id
1 'polypeptide(L)'
;MQTTTSIAASGITFKDYFHRISVNRKWLMSSVLGCLLLATGYLLMKNPMYERSAQIMIKEDASPSSKLTAGFSMIQGMGGLFGGSSNVSNELIAMKTPANIMEVVNRLHLDYNYTTRPCLRKQPLYGETLPVKVFINGLKPNDEAGMKIELKEGNVKIYKLKKGKETFEQEYQGKVNSVFHSPIGLIAITPTAAYTGKEDETIQLNKVAAINMVNNILKKLEAGITEELGSVIDLTYQDAVPERAEDILNMIIKVYNEKWMADENTLNTTTTRFIDNRIAEITAELGKAENTITTYKSQHNLPDVTETTKLAMENSTKMSSELATLRGQREAAHDVERFLNNHSNANQTLPVNLLSNDKVLSTQIEEYNKLQLERNRIAENSNTGNNIVQGMEKQLANLRASIKAALSNTIRQADIQIANYGGLKGENDARVKASPVQAKFLLSAERQQKIEEQLYIFMLQKREENILSQAFTPYKTRILSPPMGGMKPVKPNAIAIIFGALLIGLILPLGWIFAKMNVECMLQEEA
;
A
#
# COMPACT_ATOMS: atom_id res chain seq x y z
N MET A 1 81.58 -31.06 61.86
CA MET A 1 81.17 -32.14 60.94
C MET A 1 79.69 -32.40 61.14
N GLN A 2 78.99 -32.50 60.02
CA GLN A 2 77.58 -32.81 59.82
C GLN A 2 76.94 -33.70 60.90
N THR A 3 75.72 -33.35 61.31
CA THR A 3 74.52 -34.06 60.82
C THR A 3 73.28 -33.25 61.15
N THR A 4 72.79 -32.58 60.11
CA THR A 4 71.46 -32.01 59.98
C THR A 4 70.43 -33.11 60.25
N THR A 5 69.75 -33.06 61.40
CA THR A 5 68.53 -33.83 61.64
C THR A 5 67.37 -33.00 61.14
N SER A 6 66.81 -33.46 60.02
CA SER A 6 65.62 -32.90 59.37
C SER A 6 64.44 -32.92 60.34
N ILE A 7 63.85 -31.75 60.58
CA ILE A 7 62.50 -31.63 61.12
C ILE A 7 61.56 -32.17 60.03
N ALA A 8 61.04 -33.37 60.22
CA ALA A 8 60.01 -33.91 59.34
C ALA A 8 58.71 -33.16 59.61
N ALA A 9 58.36 -32.22 58.72
CA ALA A 9 57.03 -31.65 58.66
C ALA A 9 56.01 -32.80 58.59
N SER A 10 55.14 -32.88 59.59
CA SER A 10 54.11 -33.91 59.69
C SER A 10 53.01 -33.59 58.69
N GLY A 11 53.26 -33.86 57.41
CA GLY A 11 52.25 -33.74 56.37
C GLY A 11 51.09 -34.69 56.66
N ILE A 12 49.86 -34.18 56.57
CA ILE A 12 48.63 -34.98 56.65
C ILE A 12 48.73 -36.17 55.69
N THR A 13 48.73 -37.40 56.20
CA THR A 13 48.72 -38.60 55.36
C THR A 13 47.29 -38.88 54.89
N PHE A 14 47.11 -39.16 53.58
CA PHE A 14 45.80 -39.47 52.98
C PHE A 14 45.04 -40.60 53.71
N LYS A 15 45.78 -41.53 54.32
CA LYS A 15 45.26 -42.63 55.12
C LYS A 15 44.57 -42.16 56.41
N ASP A 16 45.10 -41.12 57.06
CA ASP A 16 44.56 -40.58 58.31
C ASP A 16 43.27 -39.79 58.08
N TYR A 17 43.20 -39.09 56.95
CA TYR A 17 41.98 -38.42 56.49
C TYR A 17 40.85 -39.44 56.23
N PHE A 18 41.15 -40.53 55.53
CA PHE A 18 40.16 -41.58 55.24
C PHE A 18 39.71 -42.33 56.50
N HIS A 19 40.62 -42.59 57.44
CA HIS A 19 40.28 -43.19 58.73
C HIS A 19 39.30 -42.32 59.53
N ARG A 20 39.55 -40.99 59.61
CA ARG A 20 38.67 -40.05 60.30
C ARG A 20 37.30 -39.88 59.61
N ILE A 21 37.24 -39.99 58.29
CA ILE A 21 35.96 -40.04 57.56
C ILE A 21 35.16 -41.29 57.94
N SER A 22 35.82 -42.46 58.03
CA SER A 22 35.17 -43.72 58.41
C SER A 22 34.65 -43.70 59.86
N VAL A 23 35.41 -43.08 60.78
CA VAL A 23 34.99 -42.87 62.17
C VAL A 23 33.77 -41.94 62.25
N ASN A 24 33.76 -40.87 61.45
CA ASN A 24 32.67 -39.88 61.44
C ASN A 24 31.53 -40.21 60.45
N ARG A 25 31.38 -41.47 60.01
CA ARG A 25 30.37 -41.89 59.02
C ARG A 25 28.94 -41.48 59.40
N LYS A 26 28.59 -41.51 60.70
CA LYS A 26 27.26 -41.10 61.19
C LYS A 26 27.01 -39.62 60.95
N TRP A 27 28.04 -38.80 61.09
CA TRP A 27 27.97 -37.36 60.88
C TRP A 27 27.82 -37.03 59.38
N LEU A 28 28.57 -37.71 58.51
CA LEU A 28 28.42 -37.61 57.06
C LEU A 28 27.01 -38.02 56.60
N MET A 29 26.49 -39.15 57.09
CA MET A 29 25.13 -39.60 56.78
C MET A 29 24.06 -38.61 57.28
N SER A 30 24.24 -38.03 58.46
CA SER A 30 23.30 -37.02 59.00
C SER A 30 23.29 -35.73 58.18
N SER A 31 24.45 -35.29 57.68
CA SER A 31 24.59 -34.13 56.81
C SER A 31 23.87 -34.34 55.47
N VAL A 32 24.11 -35.49 54.83
CA VAL A 32 23.43 -35.86 53.58
C VAL A 32 21.92 -35.96 53.77
N LEU A 33 21.46 -36.62 54.84
CA LEU A 33 20.04 -36.75 55.14
C LEU A 33 19.39 -35.38 55.40
N GLY A 34 20.06 -34.50 56.15
CA GLY A 34 19.59 -33.13 56.40
C GLY A 34 19.45 -32.32 55.11
N CYS A 35 20.46 -32.37 54.23
CA CYS A 35 20.42 -31.67 52.94
C CYS A 35 19.31 -32.22 52.03
N LEU A 36 19.10 -33.53 52.00
CA LEU A 36 18.02 -34.16 51.23
C LEU A 36 16.62 -33.79 51.76
N LEU A 37 16.45 -33.74 53.08
CA LEU A 37 15.19 -33.29 53.70
C LEU A 37 14.90 -31.82 53.37
N LEU A 38 15.91 -30.95 53.45
CA LEU A 38 15.77 -29.53 53.07
C LEU A 38 15.44 -29.37 51.57
N ALA A 39 16.11 -30.12 50.70
CA ALA A 39 15.84 -30.12 49.26
C ALA A 39 14.42 -30.60 48.94
N THR A 40 13.97 -31.67 49.60
CA THR A 40 12.61 -32.20 49.43
C THR A 40 11.57 -31.21 49.97
N GLY A 41 11.82 -30.60 51.13
CA GLY A 41 10.98 -29.53 51.68
C GLY A 41 10.87 -28.33 50.73
N TYR A 42 12.00 -27.91 50.12
CA TYR A 42 12.02 -26.86 49.11
C TYR A 42 11.16 -27.20 47.89
N LEU A 43 11.27 -28.44 47.37
CA LEU A 43 10.48 -28.90 46.23
C LEU A 43 8.97 -28.96 46.54
N LEU A 44 8.59 -29.32 47.77
CA LEU A 44 7.19 -29.34 48.21
C LEU A 44 6.59 -27.93 48.37
N MET A 45 7.41 -26.93 48.71
CA MET A 45 6.96 -25.54 48.89
C MET A 45 6.89 -24.74 47.58
N LYS A 46 7.68 -25.08 46.56
CA LYS A 46 7.70 -24.36 45.28
C LYS A 46 6.62 -24.86 44.33
N ASN A 47 6.04 -23.93 43.56
CA ASN A 47 5.08 -24.29 42.51
C ASN A 47 5.83 -24.88 41.31
N PRO A 48 5.34 -26.00 40.73
CA PRO A 48 5.79 -26.45 39.43
C PRO A 48 5.46 -25.38 38.38
N MET A 49 6.41 -25.06 37.53
CA MET A 49 6.20 -24.26 36.32
C MET A 49 6.11 -25.21 35.13
N TYR A 50 5.11 -24.97 34.29
CA TYR A 50 4.87 -25.66 33.04
C TYR A 50 5.24 -24.72 31.90
N GLU A 51 5.77 -25.29 30.84
CA GLU A 51 6.10 -24.56 29.63
C GLU A 51 5.09 -24.89 28.54
N ARG A 52 4.62 -23.85 27.88
CA ARG A 52 3.79 -23.94 26.68
C ARG A 52 4.51 -23.24 25.55
N SER A 53 4.47 -23.85 24.36
CA SER A 53 5.05 -23.29 23.16
C SER A 53 4.05 -23.27 22.02
N ALA A 54 4.19 -22.27 21.15
CA ALA A 54 3.41 -22.12 19.92
C ALA A 54 4.37 -21.79 18.77
N GLN A 55 4.09 -22.34 17.59
CA GLN A 55 4.90 -22.11 16.39
C GLN A 55 4.07 -21.39 15.35
N ILE A 56 4.57 -20.26 14.86
CA ILE A 56 3.86 -19.38 13.95
C ILE A 56 4.75 -19.11 12.75
N MET A 57 4.25 -19.39 11.56
CA MET A 57 4.90 -18.99 10.32
C MET A 57 4.43 -17.60 9.92
N ILE A 58 5.38 -16.71 9.64
CA ILE A 58 5.13 -15.43 8.97
C ILE A 58 5.13 -15.69 7.47
N LYS A 59 4.04 -15.38 6.79
CA LYS A 59 3.97 -15.46 5.33
C LYS A 59 4.78 -14.28 4.76
N GLU A 60 5.63 -14.57 3.79
CA GLU A 60 6.27 -13.51 3.00
C GLU A 60 5.21 -12.76 2.19
N ASP A 61 5.40 -11.46 2.06
CA ASP A 61 4.44 -10.53 1.46
C ASP A 61 4.27 -10.83 -0.04
N ALA A 62 3.34 -11.74 -0.37
CA ALA A 62 2.84 -11.97 -1.71
C ALA A 62 1.54 -11.19 -1.99
N SER A 63 1.29 -10.11 -1.24
CA SER A 63 0.07 -9.29 -1.39
C SER A 63 0.10 -8.51 -2.72
N PRO A 64 -0.94 -8.59 -3.57
CA PRO A 64 -1.03 -7.82 -4.82
C PRO A 64 -0.97 -6.29 -4.62
N SER A 65 -1.38 -5.79 -3.45
CA SER A 65 -1.26 -4.38 -3.03
C SER A 65 0.19 -3.87 -3.04
N SER A 66 1.18 -4.76 -2.86
CA SER A 66 2.61 -4.42 -2.96
C SER A 66 3.04 -4.06 -4.39
N LYS A 67 2.23 -4.31 -5.42
CA LYS A 67 2.57 -3.96 -6.82
C LYS A 67 2.45 -2.48 -7.12
N LEU A 68 1.68 -1.70 -6.34
CA LEU A 68 1.64 -0.25 -6.48
C LEU A 68 2.94 0.38 -5.95
N THR A 69 3.47 -0.18 -4.85
CA THR A 69 4.77 0.17 -4.28
C THR A 69 5.93 -0.51 -4.98
N ALA A 70 5.75 -1.61 -5.71
CA ALA A 70 6.84 -2.30 -6.44
C ALA A 70 7.55 -1.42 -7.48
N GLY A 71 6.80 -0.54 -8.16
CA GLY A 71 7.37 0.45 -9.07
C GLY A 71 8.14 1.57 -8.37
N PHE A 72 7.78 1.88 -7.11
CA PHE A 72 8.47 2.86 -6.27
C PHE A 72 9.62 2.22 -5.46
N SER A 73 9.52 0.93 -5.13
CA SER A 73 10.51 0.15 -4.40
C SER A 73 11.66 -0.32 -5.30
N MET A 74 11.53 -0.24 -6.63
CA MET A 74 12.69 -0.32 -7.54
C MET A 74 13.67 0.84 -7.33
N ILE A 75 13.21 2.03 -6.94
CA ILE A 75 14.09 3.15 -6.55
C ILE A 75 14.78 2.85 -5.19
N GLN A 76 14.19 1.97 -4.38
CA GLN A 76 14.77 1.40 -3.16
C GLN A 76 15.52 0.08 -3.40
N GLY A 77 15.61 -0.38 -4.66
CA GLY A 77 16.22 -1.64 -5.08
C GLY A 77 17.74 -1.69 -4.96
N MET A 78 18.38 -0.59 -4.53
CA MET A 78 19.82 -0.55 -4.23
C MET A 78 20.16 -1.03 -2.81
N GLY A 79 19.17 -1.55 -2.05
CA GLY A 79 19.35 -2.20 -0.74
C GLY A 79 19.06 -3.72 -0.72
N GLY A 80 18.75 -4.33 -1.87
CA GLY A 80 18.22 -5.69 -1.98
C GLY A 80 19.18 -6.87 -1.79
N LEU A 81 20.38 -6.67 -1.25
CA LEU A 81 21.38 -7.75 -1.10
C LEU A 81 21.41 -8.40 0.30
N PHE A 82 20.63 -7.93 1.27
CA PHE A 82 20.66 -8.43 2.67
C PHE A 82 19.29 -8.35 3.38
N GLY A 83 18.25 -9.11 2.97
CA GLY A 83 16.87 -8.78 3.41
C GLY A 83 15.87 -9.88 3.79
N GLY A 84 16.23 -11.16 3.88
CA GLY A 84 15.25 -12.22 4.22
C GLY A 84 14.87 -12.29 5.71
N SER A 85 15.81 -12.03 6.62
CA SER A 85 15.62 -12.20 8.07
C SER A 85 15.12 -10.95 8.81
N SER A 86 15.14 -9.77 8.16
CA SER A 86 14.72 -8.53 8.80
C SER A 86 13.20 -8.44 8.95
N ASN A 87 12.44 -8.98 8.00
CA ASN A 87 10.97 -8.91 8.03
C ASN A 87 10.39 -9.70 9.22
N VAL A 88 10.89 -10.92 9.45
CA VAL A 88 10.41 -11.80 10.54
C VAL A 88 10.87 -11.31 11.91
N SER A 89 12.07 -10.74 11.99
CA SER A 89 12.56 -10.09 13.22
C SER A 89 11.69 -8.90 13.63
N ASN A 90 11.20 -8.12 12.67
CA ASN A 90 10.28 -7.02 12.94
C ASN A 90 8.95 -7.53 13.49
N GLU A 91 8.40 -8.61 12.93
CA GLU A 91 7.15 -9.20 13.43
C GLU A 91 7.30 -9.80 14.83
N LEU A 92 8.44 -10.41 15.13
CA LEU A 92 8.77 -10.87 16.48
C LEU A 92 8.73 -9.73 17.50
N ILE A 93 9.34 -8.58 17.16
CA ILE A 93 9.35 -7.39 18.01
C ILE A 93 7.92 -6.84 18.16
N ALA A 94 7.14 -6.80 17.07
CA ALA A 94 5.75 -6.37 17.09
C ALA A 94 4.90 -7.24 18.02
N MET A 95 5.06 -8.57 18.00
CA MET A 95 4.37 -9.48 18.94
C MET A 95 4.73 -9.20 20.41
N LYS A 96 5.99 -8.87 20.71
CA LYS A 96 6.47 -8.55 22.06
C LYS A 96 6.25 -7.10 22.49
N THR A 97 5.61 -6.29 21.66
CA THR A 97 5.42 -4.87 21.98
C THR A 97 4.55 -4.70 23.23
N PRO A 98 4.96 -3.89 24.23
CA PRO A 98 4.22 -3.74 25.49
C PRO A 98 2.75 -3.34 25.31
N ALA A 99 2.42 -2.59 24.26
CA ALA A 99 1.05 -2.22 23.94
C ALA A 99 0.18 -3.43 23.57
N ASN A 100 0.71 -4.40 22.83
CA ASN A 100 0.00 -5.64 22.49
C ASN A 100 -0.19 -6.51 23.72
N ILE A 101 0.83 -6.61 24.58
CA ILE A 101 0.73 -7.35 25.84
C ILE A 101 -0.23 -6.67 26.82
N MET A 102 -0.32 -5.33 26.82
CA MET A 102 -1.31 -4.59 27.61
C MET A 102 -2.74 -4.97 27.20
N GLU A 103 -3.01 -5.06 25.91
CA GLU A 103 -4.31 -5.50 25.39
C GLU A 103 -4.60 -6.96 25.82
N VAL A 104 -3.59 -7.84 25.79
CA VAL A 104 -3.71 -9.22 26.29
C VAL A 104 -4.09 -9.24 27.78
N VAL A 105 -3.41 -8.45 28.62
CA VAL A 105 -3.69 -8.35 30.06
C VAL A 105 -5.13 -7.87 30.30
N ASN A 106 -5.58 -6.86 29.55
CA ASN A 106 -6.91 -6.30 29.68
C ASN A 106 -8.01 -7.28 29.26
N ARG A 107 -7.83 -7.99 28.14
CA ARG A 107 -8.83 -8.94 27.61
C ARG A 107 -8.96 -10.21 28.44
N LEU A 108 -7.84 -10.71 28.99
CA LEU A 108 -7.83 -11.90 29.83
C LEU A 108 -8.01 -11.57 31.33
N HIS A 109 -8.12 -10.29 31.69
CA HIS A 109 -8.19 -9.81 33.08
C HIS A 109 -7.07 -10.36 33.98
N LEU A 110 -5.86 -10.46 33.44
CA LEU A 110 -4.68 -11.04 34.11
C LEU A 110 -4.14 -10.15 35.24
N ASP A 111 -4.66 -8.93 35.36
CA ASP A 111 -4.37 -8.02 36.48
C ASP A 111 -5.00 -8.52 37.80
N TYR A 112 -5.98 -9.42 37.77
CA TYR A 112 -6.53 -10.08 38.95
C TYR A 112 -5.85 -11.44 39.19
N ASN A 113 -5.04 -11.51 40.25
CA ASN A 113 -4.37 -12.75 40.66
C ASN A 113 -5.12 -13.43 41.80
N TYR A 114 -5.58 -14.66 41.56
CA TYR A 114 -6.27 -15.49 42.53
C TYR A 114 -5.31 -16.56 43.06
N THR A 115 -5.25 -16.75 44.37
CA THR A 115 -4.42 -17.77 45.01
C THR A 115 -5.14 -18.44 46.17
N THR A 116 -5.06 -19.77 46.25
CA THR A 116 -5.53 -20.56 47.40
C THR A 116 -4.34 -21.17 48.15
N ARG A 117 -4.53 -21.55 49.41
CA ARG A 117 -3.50 -22.20 50.22
C ARG A 117 -4.09 -23.40 50.96
N PRO A 118 -4.25 -24.56 50.30
CA PRO A 118 -4.81 -25.76 50.92
C PRO A 118 -3.88 -26.37 51.98
N CYS A 119 -2.56 -26.22 51.84
CA CYS A 119 -1.58 -26.76 52.79
C CYS A 119 -0.32 -25.86 52.86
N LEU A 120 0.86 -26.39 52.53
CA LEU A 120 2.14 -25.68 52.63
C LEU A 120 2.43 -24.74 51.44
N ARG A 121 1.71 -24.90 50.33
CA ARG A 121 1.96 -24.20 49.06
C ARG A 121 0.82 -23.25 48.69
N LYS A 122 1.16 -22.05 48.19
CA LYS A 122 0.21 -21.13 47.57
C LYS A 122 0.00 -21.54 46.10
N GLN A 123 -1.20 -21.93 45.74
CA GLN A 123 -1.54 -22.36 44.39
C GLN A 123 -2.30 -21.23 43.68
N PRO A 124 -1.85 -20.78 42.49
CA PRO A 124 -2.62 -19.85 41.69
C PRO A 124 -3.86 -20.54 41.11
N LEU A 125 -4.97 -19.82 41.08
CA LEU A 125 -6.23 -20.26 40.48
C LEU A 125 -6.48 -19.48 39.19
N TYR A 126 -6.85 -20.20 38.14
CA TYR A 126 -7.19 -19.63 36.83
C TYR A 126 -8.06 -20.63 36.04
N GLY A 127 -8.88 -20.12 35.12
CA GLY A 127 -9.64 -20.95 34.19
C GLY A 127 -10.52 -21.98 34.90
N GLU A 128 -10.32 -23.26 34.58
CA GLU A 128 -11.08 -24.39 35.14
C GLU A 128 -10.91 -24.60 36.65
N THR A 129 -9.89 -24.00 37.26
CA THR A 129 -9.63 -24.13 38.71
C THR A 129 -10.17 -22.97 39.52
N LEU A 130 -10.62 -21.90 38.88
CA LEU A 130 -11.08 -20.69 39.56
C LEU A 130 -12.58 -20.75 39.80
N PRO A 131 -13.10 -20.91 41.03
CA PRO A 131 -14.55 -21.06 41.27
C PRO A 131 -15.34 -19.75 41.15
N VAL A 132 -14.73 -18.59 41.44
CA VAL A 132 -15.41 -17.29 41.39
C VAL A 132 -14.56 -16.22 40.72
N LYS A 133 -15.19 -15.40 39.87
CA LYS A 133 -14.60 -14.19 39.30
C LYS A 133 -15.08 -12.97 40.08
N VAL A 134 -14.18 -12.02 40.27
CA VAL A 134 -14.43 -10.78 40.99
C VAL A 134 -14.27 -9.60 40.06
N PHE A 135 -15.29 -8.75 40.02
CA PHE A 135 -15.25 -7.47 39.31
C PHE A 135 -15.46 -6.34 40.30
N ILE A 136 -14.55 -5.38 40.32
CA ILE A 136 -14.62 -4.23 41.25
C ILE A 136 -14.89 -2.98 40.42
N ASN A 137 -16.11 -2.47 40.49
CA ASN A 137 -16.46 -1.23 39.81
C ASN A 137 -15.86 -0.03 40.54
N GLY A 138 -15.16 0.85 39.80
CA GLY A 138 -14.52 2.05 40.34
C GLY A 138 -13.01 1.96 40.53
N LEU A 139 -12.37 0.84 40.20
CA LEU A 139 -10.90 0.74 40.15
C LEU A 139 -10.38 1.08 38.75
N LYS A 140 -9.34 1.92 38.69
CA LYS A 140 -8.60 2.19 37.44
C LYS A 140 -7.68 1.01 37.10
N PRO A 141 -7.25 0.85 35.83
CA PRO A 141 -6.34 -0.24 35.43
C PRO A 141 -5.03 -0.29 36.24
N ASN A 142 -4.54 0.87 36.68
CA ASN A 142 -3.30 0.99 37.44
C ASN A 142 -3.49 0.90 38.97
N ASP A 143 -4.73 0.79 39.45
CA ASP A 143 -5.00 0.68 40.88
C ASP A 143 -4.66 -0.73 41.37
N GLU A 144 -4.10 -0.80 42.58
CA GLU A 144 -3.81 -2.04 43.27
C GLU A 144 -4.86 -2.27 44.37
N ALA A 145 -5.35 -3.50 44.45
CA ALA A 145 -6.32 -3.89 45.47
C ALA A 145 -6.08 -5.32 45.94
N GLY A 146 -6.50 -5.65 47.15
CA GLY A 146 -6.41 -7.01 47.68
C GLY A 146 -7.59 -7.36 48.56
N MET A 147 -7.97 -8.62 48.59
CA MET A 147 -9.01 -9.12 49.51
C MET A 147 -8.85 -10.63 49.75
N LYS A 148 -9.50 -11.12 50.80
CA LYS A 148 -9.73 -12.55 51.02
C LYS A 148 -11.20 -12.87 50.86
N ILE A 149 -11.47 -13.98 50.22
CA ILE A 149 -12.80 -14.49 49.88
C ILE A 149 -12.85 -15.91 50.43
N GLU A 150 -13.71 -16.14 51.42
CA GLU A 150 -13.97 -17.45 51.98
C GLU A 150 -15.29 -17.96 51.39
N LEU A 151 -15.24 -19.13 50.75
CA LEU A 151 -16.37 -19.83 50.17
C LEU A 151 -16.74 -20.99 51.09
N LYS A 152 -18.01 -21.05 51.53
CA LYS A 152 -18.56 -22.14 52.35
C LYS A 152 -20.01 -22.40 52.00
N GLU A 153 -20.30 -23.57 51.42
CA GLU A 153 -21.66 -24.08 51.17
C GLU A 153 -22.60 -23.03 50.52
N GLY A 154 -22.14 -22.34 49.47
CA GLY A 154 -22.93 -21.30 48.80
C GLY A 154 -22.80 -19.89 49.35
N ASN A 155 -22.25 -19.73 50.57
CA ASN A 155 -22.01 -18.44 51.20
C ASN A 155 -20.61 -17.92 50.89
N VAL A 156 -20.51 -16.59 50.83
CA VAL A 156 -19.27 -15.86 50.60
C VAL A 156 -19.03 -14.89 51.75
N LYS A 157 -17.80 -14.92 52.27
CA LYS A 157 -17.31 -13.92 53.22
C LYS A 157 -16.08 -13.21 52.63
N ILE A 158 -16.18 -11.90 52.45
CA ILE A 158 -15.09 -11.04 51.97
C ILE A 158 -14.52 -10.27 53.16
N TYR A 159 -13.20 -10.28 53.32
CA TYR A 159 -12.52 -9.59 54.42
C TYR A 159 -11.08 -9.19 54.06
N LYS A 160 -10.45 -8.37 54.91
CA LYS A 160 -9.08 -7.85 54.70
C LYS A 160 -8.90 -7.16 53.35
N LEU A 161 -9.82 -6.23 53.07
CA LEU A 161 -9.79 -5.43 51.85
C LEU A 161 -8.62 -4.45 51.90
N LYS A 162 -7.97 -4.25 50.76
CA LYS A 162 -6.86 -3.32 50.59
C LYS A 162 -7.02 -2.54 49.30
N LYS A 163 -6.66 -1.26 49.33
CA LYS A 163 -6.53 -0.41 48.14
C LYS A 163 -5.24 0.40 48.27
N GLY A 164 -4.26 0.10 47.43
CA GLY A 164 -2.90 0.63 47.60
C GLY A 164 -2.36 0.35 49.01
N LYS A 165 -2.10 1.41 49.79
CA LYS A 165 -1.59 1.33 51.17
C LYS A 165 -2.70 1.26 52.23
N GLU A 166 -3.94 1.56 51.87
CA GLU A 166 -5.06 1.55 52.81
C GLU A 166 -5.58 0.12 53.02
N THR A 167 -5.92 -0.21 54.27
CA THR A 167 -6.49 -1.50 54.65
C THR A 167 -7.82 -1.27 55.35
N PHE A 168 -8.83 -2.06 55.00
CA PHE A 168 -10.16 -2.01 55.56
C PHE A 168 -10.49 -3.37 56.21
N GLU A 169 -10.76 -3.36 57.50
CA GLU A 169 -11.01 -4.57 58.30
C GLU A 169 -12.49 -5.01 58.30
N GLN A 170 -13.38 -4.22 57.68
CA GLN A 170 -14.79 -4.58 57.59
C GLN A 170 -15.01 -5.88 56.81
N GLU A 171 -15.86 -6.75 57.35
CA GLU A 171 -16.25 -8.01 56.72
C GLU A 171 -17.60 -7.87 56.02
N TYR A 172 -17.74 -8.56 54.88
CA TYR A 172 -18.95 -8.57 54.07
C TYR A 172 -19.38 -10.01 53.86
N GLN A 173 -20.62 -10.33 54.22
CA GLN A 173 -21.18 -11.68 54.09
C GLN A 173 -22.37 -11.67 53.13
N GLY A 174 -22.49 -12.70 52.32
CA GLY A 174 -23.60 -12.86 51.37
C GLY A 174 -23.52 -14.19 50.64
N LYS A 175 -24.18 -14.28 49.49
CA LYS A 175 -24.17 -15.47 48.63
C LYS A 175 -23.30 -15.25 47.40
N VAL A 176 -22.82 -16.32 46.78
CA VAL A 176 -22.22 -16.25 45.44
C VAL A 176 -23.25 -15.66 44.46
N ASN A 177 -22.80 -14.94 43.44
CA ASN A 177 -23.64 -14.18 42.50
C ASN A 177 -24.32 -12.94 43.12
N SER A 178 -23.65 -12.29 44.08
CA SER A 178 -24.12 -11.06 44.73
C SER A 178 -23.13 -9.91 44.53
N VAL A 179 -23.64 -8.68 44.70
CA VAL A 179 -22.85 -7.44 44.69
C VAL A 179 -22.72 -6.91 46.11
N PHE A 180 -21.51 -6.53 46.50
CA PHE A 180 -21.18 -6.02 47.83
C PHE A 180 -20.73 -4.57 47.73
N HIS A 181 -21.35 -3.70 48.53
CA HIS A 181 -20.95 -2.30 48.65
C HIS A 181 -19.75 -2.18 49.59
N SER A 182 -18.59 -1.78 49.08
CA SER A 182 -17.36 -1.67 49.86
C SER A 182 -16.66 -0.31 49.66
N PRO A 183 -15.75 0.11 50.58
CA PRO A 183 -14.93 1.31 50.42
C PRO A 183 -14.05 1.31 49.16
N ILE A 184 -13.73 0.14 48.61
CA ILE A 184 -12.87 0.01 47.42
C ILE A 184 -13.68 -0.01 46.11
N GLY A 185 -15.02 0.04 46.18
CA GLY A 185 -15.93 -0.01 45.04
C GLY A 185 -17.06 -1.03 45.20
N LEU A 186 -17.88 -1.19 44.17
CA LEU A 186 -18.88 -2.27 44.12
C LEU A 186 -18.18 -3.57 43.72
N ILE A 187 -18.16 -4.55 44.61
CA ILE A 187 -17.54 -5.85 44.36
C ILE A 187 -18.63 -6.82 43.90
N ALA A 188 -18.59 -7.21 42.64
CA ALA A 188 -19.44 -8.28 42.10
C ALA A 188 -18.68 -9.60 42.12
N ILE A 189 -19.26 -10.63 42.72
CA ILE A 189 -18.70 -11.99 42.74
C ILE A 189 -19.61 -12.89 41.92
N THR A 190 -19.10 -13.37 40.79
CA THR A 190 -19.82 -14.22 39.86
C THR A 190 -19.25 -15.65 39.87
N PRO A 191 -20.09 -16.70 39.88
CA PRO A 191 -19.62 -18.07 39.76
C PRO A 191 -19.01 -18.32 38.37
N THR A 192 -18.05 -19.24 38.30
CA THR A 192 -17.50 -19.76 37.04
C THR A 192 -18.02 -21.18 36.77
N ALA A 193 -17.58 -21.80 35.67
CA ALA A 193 -17.83 -23.21 35.39
C ALA A 193 -17.25 -24.16 36.44
N ALA A 194 -16.23 -23.73 37.20
CA ALA A 194 -15.60 -24.53 38.25
C ALA A 194 -16.39 -24.52 39.57
N TYR A 195 -17.41 -23.68 39.69
CA TYR A 195 -18.22 -23.54 40.90
C TYR A 195 -19.25 -24.66 41.03
N THR A 196 -19.14 -25.45 42.08
CA THR A 196 -20.01 -26.56 42.44
C THR A 196 -20.93 -26.27 43.62
N GLY A 197 -20.69 -25.18 44.35
CA GLY A 197 -21.46 -24.76 45.53
C GLY A 197 -21.07 -25.47 46.82
N LYS A 198 -20.11 -26.40 46.77
CA LYS A 198 -19.63 -27.21 47.90
C LYS A 198 -18.18 -26.89 48.28
N GLU A 199 -17.66 -25.78 47.80
CA GLU A 199 -16.31 -25.33 48.11
C GLU A 199 -16.19 -25.01 49.61
N ASP A 200 -15.09 -25.42 50.21
CA ASP A 200 -14.62 -24.97 51.52
C ASP A 200 -13.16 -24.53 51.38
N GLU A 201 -12.98 -23.34 50.79
CA GLU A 201 -11.66 -22.78 50.59
C GLU A 201 -11.61 -21.26 50.75
N THR A 202 -10.42 -20.76 51.05
CA THR A 202 -10.12 -19.33 51.14
C THR A 202 -9.25 -18.90 49.96
N ILE A 203 -9.80 -18.02 49.14
CA ILE A 203 -9.14 -17.42 47.98
C ILE A 203 -8.61 -16.05 48.37
N GLN A 204 -7.32 -15.83 48.16
CA GLN A 204 -6.71 -14.51 48.22
C GLN A 204 -6.68 -13.92 46.80
N LEU A 205 -7.38 -12.81 46.62
CA LEU A 205 -7.38 -12.01 45.39
C LEU A 205 -6.45 -10.81 45.57
N ASN A 206 -5.54 -10.62 44.63
CA ASN A 206 -4.75 -9.39 44.53
C ASN A 206 -4.86 -8.84 43.10
N LYS A 207 -5.45 -7.67 42.95
CA LYS A 207 -5.38 -6.86 41.74
C LYS A 207 -4.05 -6.12 41.72
N VAL A 208 -3.26 -6.34 40.69
CA VAL A 208 -2.01 -5.62 40.44
C VAL A 208 -2.22 -4.53 39.39
N ALA A 209 -1.32 -3.54 39.35
CA ALA A 209 -1.30 -2.59 38.24
C ALA A 209 -1.06 -3.31 36.91
N ALA A 210 -1.85 -3.01 35.88
CA ALA A 210 -1.77 -3.68 34.59
C ALA A 210 -0.35 -3.64 33.98
N ILE A 211 0.37 -2.51 34.13
CA ILE A 211 1.76 -2.36 33.64
C ILE A 211 2.74 -3.33 34.32
N ASN A 212 2.55 -3.61 35.61
CA ASN A 212 3.38 -4.57 36.35
C ASN A 212 3.13 -5.99 35.83
N MET A 213 1.88 -6.31 35.47
CA MET A 213 1.56 -7.59 34.86
C MET A 213 2.14 -7.71 33.45
N VAL A 214 2.09 -6.65 32.63
CA VAL A 214 2.76 -6.61 31.32
C VAL A 214 4.25 -6.93 31.44
N ASN A 215 4.96 -6.25 32.35
CA ASN A 215 6.38 -6.49 32.59
C ASN A 215 6.67 -7.92 33.08
N ASN A 216 5.77 -8.49 33.89
CA ASN A 216 5.89 -9.88 34.35
C ASN A 216 5.70 -10.88 33.19
N ILE A 217 4.73 -10.63 32.31
CA ILE A 217 4.54 -11.44 31.09
C ILE A 217 5.77 -11.35 30.19
N LEU A 218 6.25 -10.15 29.89
CA LEU A 218 7.42 -9.94 29.02
C LEU A 218 8.69 -10.63 29.55
N LYS A 219 8.88 -10.68 30.87
CA LYS A 219 10.01 -11.39 31.50
C LYS A 219 9.94 -12.91 31.36
N LYS A 220 8.74 -13.47 31.29
CA LYS A 220 8.49 -14.91 31.19
C LYS A 220 8.25 -15.40 29.76
N LEU A 221 8.01 -14.46 28.83
CA LEU A 221 7.80 -14.71 27.43
C LEU A 221 9.15 -14.78 26.72
N GLU A 222 9.52 -15.98 26.33
CA GLU A 222 10.64 -16.23 25.43
C GLU A 222 10.10 -16.31 24.01
N ALA A 223 10.80 -15.69 23.07
CA ALA A 223 10.41 -15.72 21.67
C ALA A 223 11.67 -15.69 20.81
N GLY A 224 11.75 -16.56 19.82
CA GLY A 224 12.91 -16.72 18.95
C GLY A 224 12.50 -17.04 17.52
N ILE A 225 13.44 -16.90 16.60
CA ILE A 225 13.28 -17.29 15.20
C ILE A 225 13.99 -18.64 15.03
N THR A 226 13.31 -19.60 14.42
CA THR A 226 13.92 -20.90 14.10
C THR A 226 14.90 -20.71 12.93
N GLU A 227 16.20 -20.85 13.17
CA GLU A 227 17.27 -20.56 12.18
C GLU A 227 17.16 -21.40 10.89
N GLU A 228 16.60 -22.61 10.97
CA GLU A 228 16.52 -23.55 9.85
C GLU A 228 15.50 -23.12 8.77
N LEU A 229 14.52 -22.28 9.12
CA LEU A 229 13.44 -21.87 8.21
C LEU A 229 13.30 -20.34 8.06
N GLY A 230 13.92 -19.54 8.93
CA GLY A 230 13.97 -18.07 8.89
C GLY A 230 12.62 -17.33 9.00
N SER A 231 11.50 -18.04 8.80
CA SER A 231 10.12 -17.55 8.68
C SER A 231 9.21 -18.03 9.80
N VAL A 232 9.75 -18.79 10.76
CA VAL A 232 9.00 -19.37 11.88
C VAL A 232 9.43 -18.69 13.17
N ILE A 233 8.43 -18.24 13.92
CA ILE A 233 8.56 -17.70 15.27
C ILE A 233 8.11 -18.77 16.26
N ASP A 234 9.01 -19.11 17.17
CA ASP A 234 8.72 -19.92 18.35
C ASP A 234 8.39 -18.97 19.51
N LEU A 235 7.18 -19.09 20.06
CA LEU A 235 6.77 -18.41 21.29
C LEU A 235 6.70 -19.40 22.43
N THR A 236 7.34 -19.09 23.55
CA THR A 236 7.38 -19.94 24.74
C THR A 236 7.00 -19.14 25.97
N TYR A 237 6.10 -19.68 26.80
CA TYR A 237 5.67 -19.06 28.05
C TYR A 237 5.65 -20.06 29.20
N GLN A 238 6.23 -19.66 30.33
CA GLN A 238 6.32 -20.48 31.54
C GLN A 238 5.38 -19.96 32.63
N ASP A 239 4.46 -20.83 33.09
CA ASP A 239 3.53 -20.49 34.18
C ASP A 239 3.19 -21.68 35.09
N ALA A 240 2.68 -21.39 36.28
CA ALA A 240 2.18 -22.41 37.20
C ALA A 240 0.90 -23.09 36.73
N VAL A 241 0.08 -22.37 35.95
CA VAL A 241 -1.17 -22.89 35.40
C VAL A 241 -0.97 -23.07 33.89
N PRO A 242 -0.96 -24.32 33.38
CA PRO A 242 -0.74 -24.58 31.95
C PRO A 242 -1.77 -23.89 31.05
N GLU A 243 -3.05 -23.91 31.42
CA GLU A 243 -4.15 -23.23 30.70
C GLU A 243 -3.89 -21.73 30.55
N ARG A 244 -3.42 -21.07 31.62
CA ARG A 244 -3.10 -19.63 31.58
C ARG A 244 -1.98 -19.31 30.60
N ALA A 245 -0.97 -20.19 30.52
CA ALA A 245 0.11 -20.04 29.56
C ALA A 245 -0.38 -20.20 28.11
N GLU A 246 -1.26 -21.16 27.85
CA GLU A 246 -1.88 -21.35 26.53
C GLU A 246 -2.73 -20.15 26.13
N ASP A 247 -3.58 -19.65 27.02
CA ASP A 247 -4.43 -18.48 26.79
C ASP A 247 -3.62 -17.21 26.50
N ILE A 248 -2.54 -16.99 27.26
CA ILE A 248 -1.65 -15.84 27.03
C ILE A 248 -1.05 -15.91 25.63
N LEU A 249 -0.49 -17.06 25.24
CA LEU A 249 0.11 -17.24 23.91
C LEU A 249 -0.95 -17.08 22.81
N ASN A 250 -2.11 -17.72 22.94
CA ASN A 250 -3.21 -17.58 22.00
C ASN A 250 -3.68 -16.13 21.84
N MET A 251 -3.80 -15.41 22.95
CA MET A 251 -4.24 -14.02 22.93
C MET A 251 -3.19 -13.09 22.34
N ILE A 252 -1.89 -13.32 22.58
CA ILE A 252 -0.80 -12.58 21.92
C ILE A 252 -0.92 -12.71 20.39
N ILE A 253 -1.07 -13.95 19.90
CA ILE A 253 -1.23 -14.24 18.46
C ILE A 253 -2.47 -13.53 17.91
N LYS A 254 -3.58 -13.63 18.63
CA LYS A 254 -4.86 -13.02 18.24
C LYS A 254 -4.77 -11.49 18.17
N VAL A 255 -4.27 -10.84 19.22
CA VAL A 255 -4.11 -9.38 19.27
C VAL A 255 -3.18 -8.90 18.17
N TYR A 256 -2.06 -9.57 17.94
CA TYR A 256 -1.15 -9.23 16.85
C TYR A 256 -1.85 -9.32 15.48
N ASN A 257 -2.55 -10.42 15.20
CA ASN A 257 -3.27 -10.61 13.94
C ASN A 257 -4.36 -9.57 13.71
N GLU A 258 -5.12 -9.21 14.75
CA GLU A 258 -6.13 -8.16 14.69
C GLU A 258 -5.51 -6.78 14.42
N LYS A 259 -4.40 -6.44 15.08
CA LYS A 259 -3.67 -5.18 14.86
C LYS A 259 -3.12 -5.11 13.44
N TRP A 260 -2.48 -6.17 12.97
CA TRP A 260 -1.96 -6.25 11.61
C TRP A 260 -3.08 -6.08 10.57
N MET A 261 -4.23 -6.75 10.75
CA MET A 261 -5.38 -6.57 9.86
C MET A 261 -5.94 -5.14 9.88
N ALA A 262 -5.95 -4.48 11.04
CA ALA A 262 -6.42 -3.10 11.14
C ALA A 262 -5.50 -2.13 10.39
N ASP A 263 -4.19 -2.33 10.50
CA ASP A 263 -3.17 -1.53 9.79
C ASP A 263 -3.27 -1.78 8.27
N GLU A 264 -3.38 -3.02 7.84
CA GLU A 264 -3.54 -3.39 6.42
C GLU A 264 -4.84 -2.82 5.82
N ASN A 265 -5.95 -2.88 6.55
CA ASN A 265 -7.21 -2.26 6.12
C ASN A 265 -7.10 -0.73 6.01
N THR A 266 -6.36 -0.10 6.92
CA THR A 266 -6.12 1.35 6.89
C THR A 266 -5.27 1.73 5.68
N LEU A 267 -4.25 0.94 5.37
CA LEU A 267 -3.43 1.08 4.17
C LEU A 267 -4.27 0.93 2.90
N ASN A 268 -5.04 -0.16 2.78
CA ASN A 268 -5.91 -0.42 1.62
C ASN A 268 -6.93 0.71 1.42
N THR A 269 -7.58 1.17 2.50
CA THR A 269 -8.56 2.26 2.44
C THR A 269 -7.91 3.58 2.01
N THR A 270 -6.70 3.86 2.49
CA THR A 270 -5.96 5.08 2.13
C THR A 270 -5.49 5.04 0.69
N THR A 271 -5.03 3.88 0.21
CA THR A 271 -4.66 3.65 -1.20
C THR A 271 -5.87 3.81 -2.12
N THR A 272 -7.03 3.23 -1.77
CA THR A 272 -8.28 3.42 -2.54
C THR A 272 -8.65 4.90 -2.62
N ARG A 273 -8.59 5.63 -1.49
CA ARG A 273 -8.87 7.08 -1.47
C ARG A 273 -7.92 7.87 -2.36
N PHE A 274 -6.63 7.53 -2.36
CA PHE A 274 -5.65 8.15 -3.24
C PHE A 274 -5.98 7.90 -4.73
N ILE A 275 -6.30 6.65 -5.09
CA ILE A 275 -6.68 6.28 -6.46
C ILE A 275 -7.96 7.01 -6.88
N ASP A 276 -8.98 7.05 -6.04
CA ASP A 276 -10.25 7.74 -6.32
C ASP A 276 -10.04 9.24 -6.58
N ASN A 277 -9.22 9.90 -5.75
CA ASN A 277 -8.87 11.31 -5.97
C ASN A 277 -8.15 11.49 -7.32
N ARG A 278 -7.21 10.59 -7.64
CA ARG A 278 -6.47 10.66 -8.90
C ARG A 278 -7.37 10.41 -10.12
N ILE A 279 -8.32 9.49 -10.02
CA ILE A 279 -9.34 9.26 -11.05
C ILE A 279 -10.16 10.54 -11.28
N ALA A 280 -10.59 11.22 -10.21
CA ALA A 280 -11.35 12.46 -10.32
C ALA A 280 -10.55 13.58 -11.02
N GLU A 281 -9.28 13.74 -10.68
CA GLU A 281 -8.37 14.69 -11.35
C GLU A 281 -8.22 14.37 -12.83
N ILE A 282 -7.90 13.12 -13.18
CA ILE A 282 -7.72 12.68 -14.57
C ILE A 282 -9.03 12.86 -15.35
N THR A 283 -10.18 12.59 -14.74
CA THR A 283 -11.49 12.78 -15.38
C THR A 283 -11.72 14.26 -15.73
N ALA A 284 -11.34 15.18 -14.82
CA ALA A 284 -11.43 16.60 -15.07
C ALA A 284 -10.43 17.08 -16.15
N GLU A 285 -9.23 16.50 -16.19
CA GLU A 285 -8.22 16.76 -17.24
C GLU A 285 -8.71 16.25 -18.60
N LEU A 286 -9.23 15.03 -18.66
CA LEU A 286 -9.80 14.42 -19.87
C LEU A 286 -10.94 15.27 -20.44
N GLY A 287 -11.84 15.73 -19.57
CA GLY A 287 -12.91 16.65 -19.97
C GLY A 287 -12.38 17.99 -20.52
N LYS A 288 -11.25 18.51 -20.03
CA LYS A 288 -10.61 19.71 -20.59
C LYS A 288 -9.99 19.42 -21.95
N ALA A 289 -9.33 18.27 -22.13
CA ALA A 289 -8.75 17.87 -23.41
C ALA A 289 -9.84 17.67 -24.47
N GLU A 290 -10.92 16.96 -24.13
CA GLU A 290 -12.09 16.74 -24.98
C GLU A 290 -12.77 18.05 -25.40
N ASN A 291 -12.97 18.96 -24.43
CA ASN A 291 -13.51 20.29 -24.72
C ASN A 291 -12.59 21.12 -25.59
N THR A 292 -11.27 21.02 -25.41
CA THR A 292 -10.28 21.72 -26.24
C THR A 292 -10.36 21.23 -27.69
N ILE A 293 -10.40 19.91 -27.90
CA ILE A 293 -10.54 19.31 -29.24
C ILE A 293 -11.86 19.73 -29.87
N THR A 294 -12.98 19.58 -29.15
CA THR A 294 -14.33 19.87 -29.66
C THR A 294 -14.48 21.35 -30.01
N THR A 295 -14.04 22.25 -29.12
CA THR A 295 -14.08 23.70 -29.32
C THR A 295 -13.21 24.11 -30.50
N TYR A 296 -12.02 23.54 -30.65
CA TYR A 296 -11.14 23.85 -31.77
C TYR A 296 -11.74 23.38 -33.11
N LYS A 297 -12.28 22.16 -33.16
CA LYS A 297 -12.96 21.64 -34.35
C LYS A 297 -14.19 22.48 -34.70
N SER A 298 -14.98 22.92 -33.73
CA SER A 298 -16.17 23.75 -33.99
C SER A 298 -15.81 25.17 -34.43
N GLN A 299 -14.84 25.83 -33.76
CA GLN A 299 -14.42 27.19 -34.11
C GLN A 299 -13.82 27.29 -35.51
N HIS A 300 -13.16 26.23 -35.97
CA HIS A 300 -12.53 26.19 -37.30
C HIS A 300 -13.35 25.43 -38.35
N ASN A 301 -14.57 24.98 -38.03
CA ASN A 301 -15.41 24.13 -38.90
C ASN A 301 -14.62 22.96 -39.51
N LEU A 302 -13.88 22.25 -38.66
CA LEU A 302 -12.87 21.28 -39.05
C LEU A 302 -13.20 19.90 -38.45
N PRO A 303 -14.14 19.13 -39.03
CA PRO A 303 -14.47 17.79 -38.54
C PRO A 303 -13.25 16.85 -38.64
N ASP A 304 -12.59 16.90 -39.79
CA ASP A 304 -11.37 16.15 -40.11
C ASP A 304 -10.41 17.08 -40.89
N VAL A 305 -9.18 17.23 -40.37
CA VAL A 305 -8.17 18.12 -40.97
C VAL A 305 -7.75 17.61 -42.36
N THR A 306 -7.59 16.30 -42.51
CA THR A 306 -7.08 15.68 -43.74
C THR A 306 -8.10 15.77 -44.86
N GLU A 307 -9.36 15.44 -44.57
CA GLU A 307 -10.43 15.49 -45.56
C GLU A 307 -10.75 16.93 -45.99
N THR A 308 -10.80 17.86 -45.02
CA THR A 308 -11.02 19.28 -45.32
C THR A 308 -9.88 19.89 -46.14
N THR A 309 -8.63 19.51 -45.87
CA THR A 309 -7.47 19.98 -46.63
C THR A 309 -7.46 19.43 -48.06
N LYS A 310 -7.78 18.14 -48.22
CA LYS A 310 -7.87 17.49 -49.53
C LYS A 310 -8.94 18.17 -50.39
N LEU A 311 -10.13 18.39 -49.85
CA LEU A 311 -11.21 19.09 -50.55
C LEU A 311 -10.82 20.52 -50.95
N ALA A 312 -10.16 21.27 -50.06
CA ALA A 312 -9.67 22.61 -50.36
C ALA A 312 -8.61 22.60 -51.49
N MET A 313 -7.72 21.61 -51.49
CA MET A 313 -6.71 21.44 -52.55
C MET A 313 -7.38 21.11 -53.89
N GLU A 314 -8.34 20.19 -53.92
CA GLU A 314 -9.12 19.85 -55.11
C GLU A 314 -9.87 21.07 -55.67
N ASN A 315 -10.50 21.86 -54.81
CA ASN A 315 -11.18 23.10 -55.22
C ASN A 315 -10.20 24.14 -55.76
N SER A 316 -9.02 24.30 -55.13
CA SER A 316 -7.98 25.21 -55.64
C SER A 316 -7.45 24.77 -57.01
N THR A 317 -7.27 23.47 -57.25
CA THR A 317 -6.89 22.94 -58.56
C THR A 317 -7.97 23.20 -59.62
N LYS A 318 -9.24 22.95 -59.30
CA LYS A 318 -10.37 23.26 -60.19
C LYS A 318 -10.43 24.76 -60.53
N MET A 319 -10.32 25.63 -59.52
CA MET A 319 -10.32 27.08 -59.70
C MET A 319 -9.11 27.54 -60.52
N SER A 320 -7.94 26.92 -60.36
CA SER A 320 -6.75 27.21 -61.16
C SER A 320 -6.96 26.90 -62.64
N SER A 321 -7.60 25.77 -62.93
CA SER A 321 -7.96 25.37 -64.30
C SER A 321 -8.94 26.36 -64.93
N GLU A 322 -9.96 26.79 -64.19
CA GLU A 322 -10.93 27.77 -64.68
C GLU A 322 -10.31 29.15 -64.88
N LEU A 323 -9.44 29.59 -63.96
CA LEU A 323 -8.71 30.84 -64.10
C LEU A 323 -7.79 30.84 -65.33
N ALA A 324 -7.11 29.73 -65.61
CA ALA A 324 -6.27 29.61 -66.80
C ALA A 324 -7.12 29.72 -68.08
N THR A 325 -8.28 29.06 -68.10
CA THR A 325 -9.24 29.12 -69.21
C THR A 325 -9.77 30.53 -69.43
N LEU A 326 -10.24 31.20 -68.38
CA LEU A 326 -10.77 32.56 -68.46
C LEU A 326 -9.70 33.59 -68.85
N ARG A 327 -8.47 33.46 -68.32
CA ARG A 327 -7.35 34.33 -68.70
C ARG A 327 -6.98 34.16 -70.17
N GLY A 328 -6.97 32.92 -70.67
CA GLY A 328 -6.76 32.64 -72.09
C GLY A 328 -7.84 33.27 -72.98
N GLN A 329 -9.12 33.15 -72.59
CA GLN A 329 -10.23 33.78 -73.31
C GLN A 329 -10.13 35.31 -73.33
N ARG A 330 -9.78 35.91 -72.18
CA ARG A 330 -9.60 37.36 -72.07
C ARG A 330 -8.45 37.86 -72.94
N GLU A 331 -7.31 37.15 -72.92
CA GLU A 331 -6.15 37.51 -73.75
C GLU A 331 -6.48 37.43 -75.24
N ALA A 332 -7.14 36.35 -75.67
CA ALA A 332 -7.60 36.21 -77.06
C ALA A 332 -8.57 37.34 -77.45
N ALA A 333 -9.47 37.76 -76.56
CA ALA A 333 -10.36 38.89 -76.79
C ALA A 333 -9.60 40.23 -76.89
N HIS A 334 -8.59 40.45 -76.03
CA HIS A 334 -7.73 41.63 -76.11
C HIS A 334 -6.90 41.68 -77.40
N ASP A 335 -6.41 40.53 -77.88
CA ASP A 335 -5.68 40.47 -79.15
C ASP A 335 -6.56 40.88 -80.34
N VAL A 336 -7.81 40.40 -80.38
CA VAL A 336 -8.78 40.79 -81.40
C VAL A 336 -9.19 42.26 -81.26
N GLU A 337 -9.40 42.75 -80.04
CA GLU A 337 -9.68 44.16 -79.78
C GLU A 337 -8.52 45.07 -80.22
N ARG A 338 -7.27 44.69 -79.94
CA ARG A 338 -6.06 45.42 -80.34
C ARG A 338 -5.91 45.44 -81.86
N PHE A 339 -6.18 44.32 -82.53
CA PHE A 339 -6.21 44.23 -83.98
C PHE A 339 -7.29 45.16 -84.58
N LEU A 340 -8.46 45.22 -83.97
CA LEU A 340 -9.57 46.09 -84.38
C LEU A 340 -9.31 47.58 -84.16
N ASN A 341 -8.55 47.95 -83.13
CA ASN A 341 -8.21 49.35 -82.85
C ASN A 341 -7.02 49.87 -83.66
N ASN A 342 -6.26 49.00 -84.34
CA ASN A 342 -5.17 49.41 -85.21
C ASN A 342 -5.69 49.90 -86.58
N HIS A 343 -5.47 51.18 -86.89
CA HIS A 343 -5.91 51.82 -88.13
C HIS A 343 -5.30 51.18 -89.38
N SER A 344 -4.09 50.59 -89.28
CA SER A 344 -3.46 49.87 -90.39
C SER A 344 -4.23 48.60 -90.80
N ASN A 345 -5.06 48.07 -89.91
CA ASN A 345 -5.84 46.84 -90.13
C ASN A 345 -7.31 47.16 -90.50
N ALA A 346 -7.63 48.40 -90.88
CA ALA A 346 -8.99 48.81 -91.22
C ALA A 346 -9.59 48.00 -92.39
N ASN A 347 -8.75 47.52 -93.32
CA ASN A 347 -9.17 46.80 -94.52
C ASN A 347 -8.79 45.30 -94.51
N GLN A 348 -8.44 44.76 -93.34
CA GLN A 348 -8.05 43.35 -93.18
C GLN A 348 -9.17 42.52 -92.56
N THR A 349 -9.16 41.22 -92.85
CA THR A 349 -10.03 40.24 -92.20
C THR A 349 -9.59 39.99 -90.76
N LEU A 350 -10.53 39.57 -89.93
CA LEU A 350 -10.32 39.19 -88.54
C LEU A 350 -9.98 37.70 -88.42
N PRO A 351 -9.09 37.31 -87.49
CA PRO A 351 -8.84 35.90 -87.21
C PRO A 351 -10.09 35.20 -86.64
N VAL A 352 -10.55 34.13 -87.28
CA VAL A 352 -11.80 33.42 -86.89
C VAL A 352 -11.58 32.45 -85.71
N ASN A 353 -10.37 31.92 -85.53
CA ASN A 353 -10.14 30.78 -84.62
C ASN A 353 -9.82 31.16 -83.16
N LEU A 354 -9.62 32.43 -82.83
CA LEU A 354 -9.19 32.84 -81.48
C LEU A 354 -10.32 32.83 -80.43
N LEU A 355 -11.60 32.86 -80.84
CA LEU A 355 -12.73 33.11 -79.94
C LEU A 355 -13.81 32.00 -80.00
N SER A 356 -13.37 30.75 -80.00
CA SER A 356 -14.22 29.56 -80.23
C SER A 356 -15.38 29.36 -79.23
N ASN A 357 -15.35 30.04 -78.07
CA ASN A 357 -16.36 29.87 -77.01
C ASN A 357 -17.53 30.86 -77.10
N ASP A 358 -17.44 31.92 -77.90
CA ASP A 358 -18.54 32.87 -78.10
C ASP A 358 -19.14 32.72 -79.50
N LYS A 359 -20.22 31.94 -79.59
CA LYS A 359 -20.90 31.60 -80.84
C LYS A 359 -21.50 32.83 -81.55
N VAL A 360 -21.92 33.84 -80.79
CA VAL A 360 -22.49 35.07 -81.35
C VAL A 360 -21.38 35.91 -81.97
N LEU A 361 -20.28 36.09 -81.23
CA LEU A 361 -19.13 36.83 -81.71
C LEU A 361 -18.44 36.16 -82.91
N SER A 362 -18.32 34.83 -82.89
CA SER A 362 -17.82 34.04 -84.02
C SER A 362 -18.66 34.25 -85.28
N THR A 363 -19.98 34.25 -85.16
CA THR A 363 -20.89 34.51 -86.30
C THR A 363 -20.72 35.93 -86.85
N GLN A 364 -20.60 36.94 -85.96
CA GLN A 364 -20.36 38.33 -86.37
C GLN A 364 -19.01 38.52 -87.07
N ILE A 365 -17.97 37.83 -86.60
CA ILE A 365 -16.64 37.85 -87.22
C ILE A 365 -16.67 37.22 -88.62
N GLU A 366 -17.39 36.11 -88.81
CA GLU A 366 -17.56 35.48 -90.12
C GLU A 366 -18.31 36.39 -91.09
N GLU A 367 -19.38 37.04 -90.66
CA GLU A 367 -20.15 37.99 -91.47
C GLU A 367 -19.30 39.19 -91.87
N TYR A 368 -18.54 39.75 -90.90
CA TYR A 368 -17.57 40.80 -91.17
C TYR A 368 -16.53 40.38 -92.21
N ASN A 369 -15.95 39.18 -92.06
CA ASN A 369 -14.93 38.67 -92.98
C ASN A 369 -15.46 38.46 -94.40
N LYS A 370 -16.68 37.91 -94.55
CA LYS A 370 -17.33 37.76 -95.85
C LYS A 370 -17.54 39.11 -96.53
N LEU A 371 -18.08 40.08 -95.79
CA LEU A 371 -18.33 41.43 -96.29
C LEU A 371 -17.02 42.16 -96.63
N GLN A 372 -15.97 41.95 -95.83
CA GLN A 372 -14.65 42.57 -96.02
C GLN A 372 -13.93 42.03 -97.26
N LEU A 373 -14.02 40.73 -97.53
CA LEU A 373 -13.49 40.10 -98.75
C LEU A 373 -14.22 40.61 -100.00
N GLU A 374 -15.55 40.69 -99.93
CA GLU A 374 -16.36 41.20 -101.05
C GLU A 374 -16.07 42.68 -101.32
N ARG A 375 -15.91 43.49 -100.26
CA ARG A 375 -15.50 44.89 -100.41
C ARG A 375 -14.12 45.00 -101.06
N ASN A 376 -13.14 44.21 -100.64
CA ASN A 376 -11.79 44.23 -101.21
C ASN A 376 -11.84 43.88 -102.72
N ARG A 377 -12.63 42.87 -103.11
CA ARG A 377 -12.84 42.46 -104.52
C ARG A 377 -13.43 43.58 -105.39
N ILE A 378 -14.41 44.31 -104.87
CA ILE A 378 -15.07 45.40 -105.61
C ILE A 378 -14.16 46.64 -105.66
N ALA A 379 -13.47 46.96 -104.56
CA ALA A 379 -12.58 48.11 -104.47
C ALA A 379 -11.33 47.99 -105.35
N GLU A 380 -10.81 46.78 -105.56
CA GLU A 380 -9.65 46.51 -106.45
C GLU A 380 -9.96 46.78 -107.93
N ASN A 381 -11.25 46.69 -108.32
CA ASN A 381 -11.72 46.87 -109.70
C ASN A 381 -12.52 48.17 -109.91
N SER A 382 -12.56 49.08 -108.92
CA SER A 382 -13.37 50.29 -108.94
C SER A 382 -12.56 51.56 -108.65
N ASN A 383 -12.95 52.69 -109.23
CA ASN A 383 -12.45 54.02 -108.82
C ASN A 383 -12.92 54.34 -107.38
N THR A 384 -12.13 55.13 -106.64
CA THR A 384 -12.26 55.48 -105.21
C THR A 384 -13.60 56.12 -104.75
N GLY A 385 -14.60 56.24 -105.63
CA GLY A 385 -15.92 56.83 -105.37
C GLY A 385 -17.12 55.92 -105.67
N ASN A 386 -16.95 54.59 -105.71
CA ASN A 386 -18.06 53.66 -105.99
C ASN A 386 -19.09 53.65 -104.83
N ASN A 387 -20.34 54.04 -105.11
CA ASN A 387 -21.44 54.08 -104.12
C ASN A 387 -21.72 52.74 -103.42
N ILE A 388 -21.44 51.61 -104.09
CA ILE A 388 -21.60 50.26 -103.51
C ILE A 388 -20.54 50.02 -102.42
N VAL A 389 -19.30 50.46 -102.67
CA VAL A 389 -18.20 50.35 -101.70
C VAL A 389 -18.49 51.22 -100.48
N GLN A 390 -19.01 52.44 -100.65
CA GLN A 390 -19.40 53.30 -99.54
C GLN A 390 -20.53 52.70 -98.68
N GLY A 391 -21.48 52.00 -99.30
CA GLY A 391 -22.53 51.26 -98.59
C GLY A 391 -21.95 50.11 -97.75
N MET A 392 -21.04 49.32 -98.34
CA MET A 392 -20.33 48.25 -97.63
C MET A 392 -19.43 48.77 -96.51
N GLU A 393 -18.77 49.92 -96.70
CA GLU A 393 -17.96 50.58 -95.66
C GLU A 393 -18.80 50.98 -94.44
N LYS A 394 -20.01 51.51 -94.65
CA LYS A 394 -20.94 51.79 -93.54
C LYS A 394 -21.38 50.53 -92.81
N GLN A 395 -21.68 49.45 -93.53
CA GLN A 395 -22.04 48.16 -92.93
C GLN A 395 -20.87 47.52 -92.16
N LEU A 396 -19.67 47.56 -92.73
CA LEU A 396 -18.42 47.11 -92.08
C LEU A 396 -18.13 47.93 -90.83
N ALA A 397 -18.31 49.26 -90.86
CA ALA A 397 -18.12 50.12 -89.69
C ALA A 397 -19.10 49.78 -88.55
N ASN A 398 -20.37 49.53 -88.87
CA ASN A 398 -21.38 49.12 -87.90
C ASN A 398 -21.07 47.74 -87.29
N LEU A 399 -20.70 46.76 -88.13
CA LEU A 399 -20.26 45.43 -87.66
C LEU A 399 -19.02 45.55 -86.77
N ARG A 400 -18.04 46.37 -87.15
CA ARG A 400 -16.82 46.61 -86.37
C ARG A 400 -17.14 47.22 -84.99
N ALA A 401 -18.07 48.17 -84.93
CA ALA A 401 -18.53 48.77 -83.67
C ALA A 401 -19.27 47.75 -82.78
N SER A 402 -20.14 46.92 -83.37
CA SER A 402 -20.84 45.84 -82.66
C SER A 402 -19.87 44.80 -82.10
N ILE A 403 -18.92 44.33 -82.91
CA ILE A 403 -17.88 43.37 -82.50
C ILE A 403 -17.04 43.96 -81.37
N LYS A 404 -16.66 45.24 -81.45
CA LYS A 404 -15.93 45.92 -80.38
C LYS A 404 -16.72 46.00 -79.07
N ALA A 405 -18.01 46.31 -79.13
CA ALA A 405 -18.88 46.34 -77.95
C ALA A 405 -19.05 44.94 -77.33
N ALA A 406 -19.20 43.91 -78.16
CA ALA A 406 -19.28 42.52 -77.73
C ALA A 406 -17.98 42.05 -77.06
N LEU A 407 -16.82 42.33 -77.67
CA LEU A 407 -15.49 42.04 -77.10
C LEU A 407 -15.29 42.72 -75.75
N SER A 408 -15.61 44.01 -75.65
CA SER A 408 -15.51 44.76 -74.39
C SER A 408 -16.39 44.14 -73.29
N ASN A 409 -17.60 43.70 -73.65
CA ASN A 409 -18.46 42.99 -72.72
C ASN A 409 -17.88 41.62 -72.30
N THR A 410 -17.33 40.85 -73.24
CA THR A 410 -16.69 39.55 -72.97
C THR A 410 -15.46 39.69 -72.08
N ILE A 411 -14.60 40.67 -72.34
CA ILE A 411 -13.44 41.02 -71.49
C ILE A 411 -13.92 41.36 -70.08
N ARG A 412 -14.91 42.24 -69.96
CA ARG A 412 -15.47 42.63 -68.66
C ARG A 412 -16.05 41.44 -67.89
N GLN A 413 -16.76 40.54 -68.56
CA GLN A 413 -17.30 39.32 -67.93
C GLN A 413 -16.18 38.38 -67.49
N ALA A 414 -15.16 38.18 -68.33
CA ALA A 414 -13.99 37.39 -67.98
C ALA A 414 -13.26 37.98 -66.76
N ASP A 415 -13.10 39.30 -66.67
CA ASP A 415 -12.47 39.97 -65.53
C ASP A 415 -13.25 39.78 -64.23
N ILE A 416 -14.59 39.90 -64.27
CA ILE A 416 -15.45 39.63 -63.10
C ILE A 416 -15.28 38.19 -62.62
N GLN A 417 -15.29 37.23 -63.54
CA GLN A 417 -15.11 35.82 -63.19
C GLN A 417 -13.69 35.55 -62.68
N ILE A 418 -12.65 36.12 -63.32
CA ILE A 418 -11.26 36.00 -62.87
C ILE A 418 -11.11 36.55 -61.44
N ALA A 419 -11.74 37.68 -61.12
CA ALA A 419 -11.73 38.23 -59.78
C ALA A 419 -12.43 37.30 -58.77
N ASN A 420 -13.60 36.76 -59.12
CA ASN A 420 -14.37 35.85 -58.27
C ASN A 420 -13.63 34.52 -58.00
N TYR A 421 -13.24 33.80 -59.06
CA TYR A 421 -12.46 32.57 -58.96
C TYR A 421 -11.09 32.82 -58.31
N GLY A 422 -10.50 33.99 -58.51
CA GLY A 422 -9.27 34.42 -57.84
C GLY A 422 -9.44 34.54 -56.32
N GLY A 423 -10.54 35.15 -55.87
CA GLY A 423 -10.89 35.25 -54.45
C GLY A 423 -11.14 33.88 -53.81
N LEU A 424 -11.99 33.06 -54.43
CA LEU A 424 -12.30 31.70 -53.96
C LEU A 424 -11.06 30.80 -53.93
N LYS A 425 -10.18 30.89 -54.94
CA LYS A 425 -8.89 30.19 -54.93
C LYS A 425 -8.02 30.66 -53.77
N GLY A 426 -7.92 31.97 -53.55
CA GLY A 426 -7.15 32.54 -52.45
C GLY A 426 -7.61 32.05 -51.08
N GLU A 427 -8.93 31.95 -50.88
CA GLU A 427 -9.50 31.38 -49.65
C GLU A 427 -9.13 29.90 -49.46
N ASN A 428 -9.28 29.08 -50.51
CA ASN A 428 -8.91 27.66 -50.45
C ASN A 428 -7.41 27.45 -50.22
N ASP A 429 -6.56 28.23 -50.90
CA ASP A 429 -5.11 28.20 -50.69
C ASP A 429 -4.73 28.59 -49.26
N ALA A 430 -5.41 29.59 -48.68
CA ALA A 430 -5.20 29.98 -47.29
C ALA A 430 -5.58 28.85 -46.31
N ARG A 431 -6.68 28.14 -46.57
CA ARG A 431 -7.08 26.94 -45.79
C ARG A 431 -6.02 25.83 -45.87
N VAL A 432 -5.53 25.53 -47.08
CA VAL A 432 -4.46 24.52 -47.27
C VAL A 432 -3.18 24.92 -46.53
N LYS A 433 -2.80 26.21 -46.55
CA LYS A 433 -1.62 26.70 -45.82
C LYS A 433 -1.79 26.67 -44.30
N ALA A 434 -3.00 26.85 -43.79
CA ALA A 434 -3.28 26.80 -42.35
C ALA A 434 -3.35 25.37 -41.81
N SER A 435 -3.63 24.38 -42.67
CA SER A 435 -3.82 22.98 -42.30
C SER A 435 -2.70 22.36 -41.46
N PRO A 436 -1.39 22.51 -41.77
CA PRO A 436 -0.32 21.92 -40.95
C PRO A 436 -0.33 22.41 -39.49
N VAL A 437 -0.67 23.67 -39.26
CA VAL A 437 -0.77 24.24 -37.91
C VAL A 437 -1.97 23.66 -37.16
N GLN A 438 -3.11 23.55 -37.84
CA GLN A 438 -4.33 22.93 -37.30
C GLN A 438 -4.10 21.45 -36.97
N ALA A 439 -3.47 20.70 -37.87
CA ALA A 439 -3.11 19.29 -37.67
C ALA A 439 -2.19 19.10 -36.47
N LYS A 440 -1.16 19.95 -36.34
CA LYS A 440 -0.21 19.88 -35.21
C LYS A 440 -0.91 20.14 -33.87
N PHE A 441 -1.78 21.15 -33.79
CA PHE A 441 -2.52 21.46 -32.57
C PHE A 441 -3.45 20.32 -32.17
N LEU A 442 -4.27 19.84 -33.10
CA LEU A 442 -5.20 18.73 -32.84
C LEU A 442 -4.48 17.45 -32.45
N LEU A 443 -3.40 17.09 -33.16
CA LEU A 443 -2.60 15.92 -32.81
C LEU A 443 -2.01 16.01 -31.39
N SER A 444 -1.58 17.20 -30.96
CA SER A 444 -1.08 17.40 -29.60
C SER A 444 -2.19 17.21 -28.56
N ALA A 445 -3.38 17.74 -28.83
CA ALA A 445 -4.53 17.61 -27.94
C ALA A 445 -5.04 16.15 -27.88
N GLU A 446 -5.12 15.46 -29.03
CA GLU A 446 -5.51 14.05 -29.12
C GLU A 446 -4.51 13.12 -28.42
N ARG A 447 -3.21 13.42 -28.50
CA ARG A 447 -2.19 12.68 -27.71
C ARG A 447 -2.41 12.86 -26.22
N GLN A 448 -2.71 14.08 -25.78
CA GLN A 448 -2.99 14.36 -24.37
C GLN A 448 -4.23 13.61 -23.90
N GLN A 449 -5.34 13.70 -24.64
CA GLN A 449 -6.56 12.94 -24.38
C GLN A 449 -6.28 11.44 -24.27
N LYS A 450 -5.51 10.87 -25.21
CA LYS A 450 -5.17 9.44 -25.22
C LYS A 450 -4.32 9.01 -24.02
N ILE A 451 -3.38 9.85 -23.57
CA ILE A 451 -2.58 9.59 -22.37
C ILE A 451 -3.48 9.60 -21.13
N GLU A 452 -4.37 10.58 -21.04
CA GLU A 452 -5.31 10.71 -19.92
C GLU A 452 -6.31 9.54 -19.87
N GLU A 453 -6.85 9.13 -21.02
CA GLU A 453 -7.72 7.94 -21.13
C GLU A 453 -7.00 6.66 -20.70
N GLN A 454 -5.76 6.45 -21.15
CA GLN A 454 -4.96 5.30 -20.74
C GLN A 454 -4.66 5.32 -19.24
N LEU A 455 -4.36 6.49 -18.68
CA LEU A 455 -4.11 6.64 -17.25
C LEU A 455 -5.40 6.42 -16.44
N TYR A 456 -6.55 6.87 -16.93
CA TYR A 456 -7.85 6.64 -16.33
C TYR A 456 -8.15 5.14 -16.23
N ILE A 457 -8.00 4.41 -17.35
CA ILE A 457 -8.21 2.96 -17.38
C ILE A 457 -7.23 2.24 -16.46
N PHE A 458 -5.96 2.64 -16.46
CA PHE A 458 -4.95 2.07 -15.56
C PHE A 458 -5.32 2.29 -14.08
N MET A 459 -5.76 3.50 -13.70
CA MET A 459 -6.18 3.79 -12.33
C MET A 459 -7.43 3.00 -11.93
N LEU A 460 -8.39 2.81 -12.84
CA LEU A 460 -9.55 1.94 -12.60
C LEU A 460 -9.13 0.49 -12.37
N GLN A 461 -8.21 -0.05 -13.16
CA GLN A 461 -7.66 -1.38 -12.95
C GLN A 461 -6.97 -1.50 -11.58
N LYS A 462 -6.17 -0.51 -11.20
CA LYS A 462 -5.52 -0.47 -9.88
C LYS A 462 -6.50 -0.36 -8.72
N ARG A 463 -7.60 0.37 -8.91
CA ARG A 463 -8.69 0.43 -7.92
C ARG A 463 -9.29 -0.95 -7.72
N GLU A 464 -9.64 -1.65 -8.80
CA GLU A 464 -10.24 -2.98 -8.71
C GLU A 464 -9.28 -4.00 -8.09
N GLU A 465 -8.00 -3.98 -8.50
CA GLU A 465 -6.96 -4.81 -7.88
C GLU A 465 -6.87 -4.56 -6.36
N ASN A 466 -6.93 -3.29 -5.92
CA ASN A 466 -6.85 -2.95 -4.49
C ASN A 466 -8.10 -3.39 -3.72
N ILE A 467 -9.29 -3.21 -4.29
CA ILE A 467 -10.56 -3.68 -3.69
C ILE A 467 -10.56 -5.20 -3.55
N LEU A 468 -10.13 -5.93 -4.58
CA LEU A 468 -9.98 -7.38 -4.51
C LEU A 468 -8.95 -7.79 -3.46
N SER A 469 -7.80 -7.11 -3.39
CA SER A 469 -6.78 -7.35 -2.36
C SER A 469 -7.34 -7.14 -0.96
N GLN A 470 -8.16 -6.12 -0.75
CA GLN A 470 -8.83 -5.84 0.52
C GLN A 470 -9.85 -6.93 0.90
N ALA A 471 -10.67 -7.38 -0.05
CA ALA A 471 -11.68 -8.42 0.18
C ALA A 471 -11.07 -9.79 0.55
N PHE A 472 -9.87 -10.08 0.05
CA PHE A 472 -9.19 -11.35 0.23
C PHE A 472 -7.94 -11.28 1.12
N THR A 473 -7.81 -10.28 2.00
CA THR A 473 -6.63 -10.14 2.88
C THR A 473 -6.58 -11.27 3.91
N PRO A 474 -5.66 -12.25 3.81
CA PRO A 474 -5.48 -13.26 4.83
C PRO A 474 -4.61 -12.71 5.96
N TYR A 475 -4.66 -13.31 7.15
CA TYR A 475 -3.67 -13.01 8.18
C TYR A 475 -2.24 -13.27 7.67
N LYS A 476 -1.32 -12.36 8.00
CA LYS A 476 0.12 -12.50 7.75
C LYS A 476 0.73 -13.71 8.43
N THR A 477 0.10 -14.19 9.51
CA THR A 477 0.55 -15.40 10.20
C THR A 477 -0.21 -16.65 9.74
N ARG A 478 0.45 -17.78 9.87
CA ARG A 478 -0.15 -19.12 9.88
C ARG A 478 0.31 -19.84 11.14
N ILE A 479 -0.64 -20.26 11.96
CA ILE A 479 -0.32 -21.09 13.14
C ILE A 479 0.09 -22.47 12.63
N LEU A 480 1.33 -22.87 12.90
CA LEU A 480 1.85 -24.21 12.60
C LEU A 480 1.52 -25.18 13.73
N SER A 481 1.74 -24.72 14.97
CA SER A 481 1.38 -25.45 16.18
C SER A 481 0.71 -24.49 17.16
N PRO A 482 -0.54 -24.75 17.57
CA PRO A 482 -1.19 -23.93 18.60
C PRO A 482 -0.45 -24.08 19.95
N PRO A 483 -0.67 -23.16 20.90
CA PRO A 483 -0.05 -23.24 22.22
C PRO A 483 -0.32 -24.60 22.89
N MET A 484 0.73 -25.38 23.07
CA MET A 484 0.65 -26.70 23.68
C MET A 484 1.97 -27.04 24.39
N GLY A 485 2.01 -28.15 25.12
CA GLY A 485 3.24 -28.62 25.74
C GLY A 485 3.05 -29.87 26.60
N GLY A 486 4.15 -30.40 27.12
CA GLY A 486 4.10 -31.53 28.04
C GLY A 486 3.46 -31.16 29.37
N MET A 487 2.74 -32.11 30.00
CA MET A 487 2.20 -31.96 31.36
C MET A 487 3.27 -32.19 32.45
N LYS A 488 4.55 -32.30 32.07
CA LYS A 488 5.67 -32.42 33.01
C LYS A 488 6.21 -31.02 33.33
N PRO A 489 6.47 -30.71 34.61
CA PRO A 489 6.99 -29.40 34.98
C PRO A 489 8.44 -29.23 34.53
N VAL A 490 8.76 -28.06 33.98
CA VAL A 490 10.12 -27.69 33.56
C VAL A 490 10.94 -27.10 34.70
N LYS A 491 10.28 -26.53 35.73
CA LYS A 491 10.94 -26.00 36.93
C LYS A 491 10.10 -26.31 38.17
N PRO A 492 10.71 -26.51 39.34
CA PRO A 492 12.14 -26.68 39.56
C PRO A 492 12.65 -28.06 39.11
N ASN A 493 13.88 -28.14 38.61
CA ASN A 493 14.50 -29.41 38.20
C ASN A 493 14.80 -30.29 39.42
N ALA A 494 13.86 -31.15 39.78
CA ALA A 494 13.95 -31.99 40.99
C ALA A 494 15.23 -32.83 41.01
N ILE A 495 15.62 -33.43 39.88
CA ILE A 495 16.85 -34.23 39.75
C ILE A 495 18.08 -33.37 40.04
N ALA A 496 18.19 -32.20 39.42
CA ALA A 496 19.34 -31.31 39.61
C ALA A 496 19.45 -30.80 41.06
N ILE A 497 18.33 -30.47 41.69
CA ILE A 497 18.30 -29.99 43.08
C ILE A 497 18.67 -31.11 44.06
N ILE A 498 18.12 -32.30 43.88
CA ILE A 498 18.44 -33.46 44.73
C ILE A 498 19.92 -33.83 44.57
N PHE A 499 20.45 -33.83 43.34
CA PHE A 499 21.85 -34.11 43.09
C PHE A 499 22.78 -33.04 43.69
N GLY A 500 22.43 -31.76 43.53
CA GLY A 500 23.17 -30.67 44.16
C GLY A 500 23.15 -30.76 45.69
N ALA A 501 22.01 -31.10 46.29
CA ALA A 501 21.89 -31.32 47.73
C ALA A 501 22.73 -32.51 48.21
N LEU A 502 22.81 -33.58 47.42
CA LEU A 502 23.67 -34.73 47.71
C LEU A 502 25.15 -34.32 47.68
N LEU A 503 25.59 -33.56 46.67
CA LEU A 503 26.97 -33.07 46.60
C LEU A 503 27.33 -32.15 47.76
N ILE A 504 26.47 -31.17 48.07
CA ILE A 504 26.68 -30.26 49.21
C ILE A 504 26.70 -31.04 50.53
N GLY A 505 25.78 -32.00 50.68
CA GLY A 505 25.70 -32.87 51.85
C GLY A 505 26.95 -33.71 52.08
N LEU A 506 27.71 -34.05 51.02
CA LEU A 506 29.01 -34.72 51.09
C LEU A 506 30.18 -33.75 51.30
N ILE A 507 30.18 -32.60 50.62
CA ILE A 507 31.30 -31.64 50.66
C ILE A 507 31.39 -30.95 52.02
N LEU A 508 30.26 -30.52 52.61
CA LEU A 508 30.25 -29.84 53.91
C LEU A 508 30.96 -30.63 55.02
N PRO A 509 30.67 -31.93 55.23
CA PRO A 509 31.33 -32.68 56.28
C PRO A 509 32.79 -33.01 55.93
N LEU A 510 33.10 -33.26 54.66
CA LEU A 510 34.49 -33.49 54.24
C LEU A 510 35.35 -32.24 54.47
N GLY A 511 34.86 -31.06 54.07
CA GLY A 511 35.52 -29.78 54.28
C GLY A 511 35.72 -29.44 55.75
N TRP A 512 34.72 -29.72 56.59
CA TRP A 512 34.85 -29.53 58.04
C TRP A 512 35.87 -30.46 58.68
N ILE A 513 35.89 -31.74 58.30
CA ILE A 513 36.90 -32.70 58.80
C ILE A 513 38.30 -32.27 58.38
N PHE A 514 38.46 -31.78 57.14
CA PHE A 514 39.72 -31.27 56.64
C PHE A 514 40.18 -29.99 57.37
N ALA A 515 39.28 -29.03 57.57
CA ALA A 515 39.57 -27.80 58.31
C ALA A 515 39.94 -28.11 59.77
N LYS A 516 39.18 -28.97 60.45
CA LYS A 516 39.46 -29.41 61.82
C LYS A 516 40.84 -30.07 61.92
N MET A 517 41.20 -30.88 60.94
CA MET A 517 42.51 -31.55 60.89
C MET A 517 43.66 -30.57 60.70
N ASN A 518 43.52 -29.57 59.82
CA ASN A 518 44.55 -28.53 59.68
C ASN A 518 44.73 -27.73 60.98
N VAL A 519 43.63 -27.35 61.64
CA VAL A 519 43.69 -26.61 62.92
C VAL A 519 44.34 -27.46 64.02
N GLU A 520 43.99 -28.73 64.15
CA GLU A 520 44.64 -29.65 65.11
C GLU A 520 46.14 -29.83 64.80
N CYS A 521 46.54 -29.85 63.53
CA CYS A 521 47.93 -29.95 63.12
C CYS A 521 48.73 -28.67 63.49
N MET A 522 48.16 -27.47 63.26
CA MET A 522 48.83 -26.22 63.63
C MET A 522 48.96 -26.07 65.15
N LEU A 523 47.95 -26.50 65.92
CA LEU A 523 48.00 -26.47 67.39
C LEU A 523 49.02 -27.46 67.98
N GLN A 524 49.36 -28.53 67.26
CA GLN A 524 50.42 -29.48 67.65
C GLN A 524 51.82 -29.02 67.24
N GLU A 525 51.93 -28.05 66.34
CA GLU A 525 53.21 -27.49 65.87
C GLU A 525 53.69 -26.32 66.77
N GLU A 526 52.76 -25.69 67.50
CA GLU A 526 53.04 -24.62 68.48
C GLU A 526 53.25 -25.11 69.94
N ALA A 527 52.94 -26.37 70.24
CA ALA A 527 53.10 -27.01 71.56
C ALA A 527 54.31 -27.94 71.58
#